data_AF-A0A1G2QAT8-F1
#
_entry.id   AF-A0A1G2QAT8-F1
#
_cell.length_a   1.000
_cell.length_b   1.000
_cell.length_c   1.000
_cell.angle_alpha   90.00
_cell.angle_beta   90.00
_cell.angle_gamma   90.00
#
_symmetry.space_group_name_H-M   'P 1'
#
loop_
_entity.id
_entity.type
_entity.pdbx_description
1 polymer ?
#
loop_
_entity_poly.entity_id
_entity_poly.type
_entity_poly.pdbx_seq_one_letter_code
_entity_poly.pdbx_strand_id
1 'polypeptide(L)'
;MINPIIEVQCPYCASKGSVVIPSFYSVIVGPCPQCGELVLICLGQIRRLQKEIILYGSADDQFRHLTEVINQISDRMIKDVAKVIRDMIDDVDEIDLKVLQSYGQAEKISSDTIEEKTPRKSKVIQEEEINRFKSELNQIDDSKFFRKTFGQQ
;
A
#
# COMPACT_ATOMS: atom_id res chain seq x y z
N MET A 1 1.75 -10.14 22.68
CA MET A 1 1.36 -9.96 21.27
C MET A 1 1.23 -11.36 20.66
N ILE A 2 0.06 -11.70 20.12
CA ILE A 2 -0.19 -13.00 19.50
C ILE A 2 0.17 -12.84 18.02
N ASN A 3 1.17 -13.58 17.53
CA ASN A 3 1.50 -13.58 16.11
C ASN A 3 0.44 -14.40 15.35
N PRO A 4 -0.24 -13.84 14.34
CA PRO A 4 -1.25 -14.57 13.60
C PRO A 4 -0.63 -15.77 12.86
N ILE A 5 -1.34 -16.88 12.88
CA ILE A 5 -1.03 -18.08 12.10
C ILE A 5 -1.95 -18.10 10.88
N ILE A 6 -1.38 -18.26 9.69
CA ILE A 6 -2.14 -18.44 8.46
C ILE A 6 -1.89 -19.82 7.88
N GLU A 7 -2.91 -20.41 7.26
CA GLU A 7 -2.75 -21.57 6.41
C GLU A 7 -2.40 -21.14 4.99
N VAL A 8 -1.39 -21.78 4.41
CA VAL A 8 -0.91 -21.51 3.05
C VAL A 8 -0.74 -22.81 2.28
N GLN A 9 -0.82 -22.72 0.96
CA GLN A 9 -0.58 -23.84 0.06
C GLN A 9 0.54 -23.50 -0.93
N CYS A 10 1.57 -24.34 -1.00
CA CYS A 10 2.68 -24.13 -1.93
C CYS A 10 2.16 -24.13 -3.37
N PRO A 11 2.43 -23.08 -4.17
CA PRO A 11 1.97 -23.01 -5.55
C PRO A 11 2.71 -23.97 -6.48
N TYR A 12 3.82 -24.60 -6.07
CA TYR A 12 4.59 -25.56 -6.88
C TYR A 12 4.16 -27.01 -6.66
N CYS A 13 4.18 -27.48 -5.42
CA CYS A 13 3.90 -28.88 -5.08
C CYS A 13 2.54 -29.09 -4.40
N ALA A 14 1.73 -28.04 -4.25
CA ALA A 14 0.41 -28.07 -3.61
C ALA A 14 0.39 -28.50 -2.13
N SER A 15 1.55 -28.63 -1.47
CA SER A 15 1.63 -28.95 -0.04
C SER A 15 1.01 -27.84 0.81
N LYS A 16 0.19 -28.19 1.79
CA LYS A 16 -0.36 -27.25 2.77
C LYS A 16 0.58 -27.10 3.97
N GLY A 17 0.56 -25.93 4.59
CA GLY A 17 1.31 -25.66 5.82
C GLY A 17 0.78 -24.44 6.55
N SER A 18 1.25 -24.24 7.77
CA SER A 18 0.90 -23.07 8.58
C SER A 18 2.13 -22.20 8.77
N VAL A 19 1.97 -20.89 8.64
CA VAL A 19 3.06 -19.91 8.79
C VAL A 19 2.66 -18.89 9.85
N VAL A 20 3.59 -18.66 10.79
CA VAL A 20 3.47 -17.60 11.79
C VAL A 20 3.94 -16.30 11.15
N ILE A 21 3.06 -15.31 11.04
CA ILE A 21 3.43 -14.01 10.47
C ILE A 21 3.83 -13.05 11.59
N PRO A 22 5.00 -12.39 11.50
CA PRO A 22 5.41 -11.42 12.51
C PRO A 22 4.47 -10.20 12.62
N SER A 23 3.93 -9.73 11.50
CA SER A 23 3.00 -8.59 11.43
C SER A 23 2.08 -8.70 10.21
N PHE A 24 0.93 -8.02 10.23
CA PHE A 24 -0.02 -8.03 9.10
C PHE A 24 0.60 -7.61 7.75
N TYR A 25 1.65 -6.77 7.78
CA TYR A 25 2.32 -6.24 6.59
C TYR A 25 3.68 -6.89 6.33
N SER A 26 3.94 -8.06 6.89
CA SER A 26 5.19 -8.78 6.65
C SER A 26 5.24 -9.37 5.24
N VAL A 27 6.39 -9.22 4.58
CA VAL A 27 6.76 -9.97 3.38
C VAL A 27 7.73 -11.06 3.81
N ILE A 28 7.39 -12.32 3.55
CA ILE A 28 8.21 -13.48 3.89
C ILE A 28 8.67 -14.11 2.58
N VAL A 29 9.98 -14.30 2.44
CA VAL A 29 10.59 -14.98 1.29
C VAL A 29 11.34 -16.19 1.81
N GLY A 30 11.11 -17.36 1.23
CA GLY A 30 11.80 -18.57 1.63
C GLY A 30 11.46 -19.79 0.80
N PRO A 31 12.22 -20.89 0.95
CA PRO A 31 11.96 -22.12 0.24
C PRO A 31 10.77 -22.87 0.85
N CYS A 32 10.01 -23.56 0.01
CA CYS A 32 9.04 -24.55 0.46
C CYS A 32 9.78 -25.74 1.11
N PRO A 33 9.39 -26.19 2.32
CA PRO A 33 10.07 -27.31 2.99
C PRO A 33 9.88 -28.65 2.28
N GLN A 34 8.91 -28.78 1.37
CA GLN A 34 8.61 -30.02 0.65
C GLN A 34 9.35 -30.11 -0.69
N CYS A 35 9.39 -29.03 -1.48
CA CYS A 35 10.00 -29.06 -2.83
C CYS A 35 11.24 -28.18 -2.99
N GLY A 36 11.60 -27.35 -2.00
CA GLY A 36 12.77 -26.47 -2.07
C GLY A 36 12.64 -25.28 -3.04
N GLU A 37 11.46 -25.07 -3.63
CA GLU A 37 11.17 -23.93 -4.50
C GLU A 37 10.92 -22.65 -3.70
N LEU A 38 11.37 -21.52 -4.23
CA LEU A 38 11.22 -20.22 -3.57
C LEU A 38 9.80 -19.69 -3.71
N VAL A 39 9.25 -19.23 -2.60
CA VAL A 39 7.91 -18.64 -2.51
C VAL A 39 7.96 -17.31 -1.77
N LEU A 40 7.02 -16.44 -2.10
CA LEU A 40 6.75 -15.18 -1.40
C LEU A 40 5.39 -15.27 -0.72
N ILE A 41 5.33 -14.94 0.57
CA ILE A 41 4.10 -14.81 1.34
C ILE A 41 3.94 -13.34 1.72
N CYS A 42 2.82 -12.73 1.32
CA CYS A 42 2.49 -11.34 1.60
C CYS A 42 0.97 -11.18 1.64
N LEU A 43 0.44 -10.44 2.62
CA LEU A 43 -1.00 -10.19 2.77
C LEU A 43 -1.86 -11.47 2.77
N GLY A 44 -1.37 -12.53 3.41
CA GLY A 44 -2.05 -13.84 3.45
C GLY A 44 -2.03 -14.62 2.13
N GLN A 45 -1.40 -14.09 1.08
CA GLN A 45 -1.27 -14.72 -0.23
C GLN A 45 0.13 -15.29 -0.41
N ILE A 46 0.20 -16.44 -1.10
CA ILE A 46 1.46 -17.07 -1.49
C ILE A 46 1.64 -17.01 -3.01
N ARG A 47 2.85 -16.69 -3.46
CA ARG A 47 3.23 -16.60 -4.87
C ARG A 47 4.56 -17.28 -5.17
N ARG A 48 4.68 -17.69 -6.42
CA ARG A 48 5.89 -18.29 -7.00
C ARG A 48 6.97 -17.22 -7.14
N LEU A 49 8.21 -17.55 -6.79
CA LEU A 49 9.37 -16.73 -7.10
C LEU A 49 10.28 -17.45 -8.09
N GLN A 50 10.82 -16.71 -9.05
CA GLN A 50 11.80 -17.27 -9.98
C GLN A 50 13.13 -17.38 -9.27
N LYS A 51 13.52 -18.62 -8.96
CA LYS A 51 14.67 -18.93 -8.12
C LYS A 51 15.98 -18.43 -8.73
N GLU A 52 16.08 -18.50 -10.06
CA GLU A 52 17.23 -18.05 -10.83
C GLU A 52 17.43 -16.54 -10.68
N ILE A 53 16.35 -15.76 -10.77
CA ILE A 53 16.41 -14.29 -10.60
C ILE A 53 16.74 -13.93 -9.16
N ILE A 54 16.09 -14.57 -8.19
CA ILE A 54 16.29 -14.23 -6.77
C ILE A 54 17.70 -14.59 -6.27
N LEU A 55 18.27 -15.71 -6.74
CA LEU A 55 19.58 -16.16 -6.25
C LEU A 55 20.77 -15.63 -7.08
N TYR A 56 20.59 -15.43 -8.38
CA TYR A 56 21.69 -15.13 -9.30
C TYR A 56 21.48 -13.85 -10.14
N GLY A 57 20.28 -13.25 -10.11
CA GLY A 57 19.99 -12.01 -10.82
C GLY A 57 20.73 -10.81 -10.23
N SER A 58 20.83 -9.73 -11.00
CA SER A 58 21.34 -8.45 -10.49
C SER A 58 20.41 -7.88 -9.42
N ALA A 59 20.90 -6.92 -8.62
CA ALA A 59 20.08 -6.25 -7.61
C ALA A 59 18.83 -5.60 -8.23
N ASP A 60 18.97 -5.02 -9.43
CA ASP A 60 17.85 -4.42 -10.17
C ASP A 60 16.86 -5.47 -10.66
N ASP A 61 17.33 -6.62 -11.15
CA ASP A 61 16.44 -7.70 -11.59
C ASP A 61 15.68 -8.33 -10.42
N GLN A 62 16.36 -8.53 -9.29
CA GLN A 62 15.74 -9.02 -8.05
C GLN A 62 14.66 -8.06 -7.56
N PHE A 63 14.98 -6.76 -7.49
CA PHE A 63 14.03 -5.73 -7.06
C PHE A 63 12.84 -5.63 -7.99
N ARG A 64 13.08 -5.63 -9.31
CA ARG A 64 12.02 -5.61 -10.33
C ARG A 64 11.11 -6.83 -10.18
N HIS A 65 11.67 -8.03 -10.09
CA HIS A 65 10.90 -9.28 -9.95
C HIS A 65 10.06 -9.31 -8.67
N LEU A 66 10.64 -8.92 -7.53
CA LEU A 66 9.88 -8.84 -6.27
C LEU A 66 8.74 -7.83 -6.35
N THR A 67 8.99 -6.66 -6.95
CA THR A 67 7.99 -5.61 -7.12
C THR A 67 6.83 -6.08 -8.01
N GLU A 68 7.14 -6.74 -9.12
CA GLU A 68 6.14 -7.33 -10.02
C GLU A 68 5.26 -8.35 -9.29
N VAL A 69 5.86 -9.27 -8.53
CA VAL A 69 5.13 -10.31 -7.78
C VAL A 69 4.25 -9.68 -6.68
N ILE A 70 4.75 -8.66 -5.98
CA ILE A 70 3.97 -7.95 -4.95
C ILE A 70 2.80 -7.19 -5.59
N ASN A 71 3.01 -6.48 -6.71
CA ASN A 71 1.95 -5.77 -7.40
C ASN A 71 0.82 -6.72 -7.85
N GLN A 72 1.16 -7.93 -8.31
CA GLN A 72 0.16 -8.95 -8.64
C GLN A 72 -0.68 -9.40 -7.44
N ILE A 73 -0.10 -9.39 -6.23
CA ILE A 73 -0.84 -9.69 -4.99
C ILE A 73 -1.80 -8.53 -4.68
N SER A 74 -1.29 -7.30 -4.72
CA SER A 74 -2.07 -6.08 -4.45
C SER A 74 -3.24 -5.94 -5.42
N ASP A 75 -3.03 -6.13 -6.71
CA ASP A 75 -4.07 -6.01 -7.74
C ASP A 75 -5.21 -7.00 -7.51
N ARG A 76 -4.88 -8.22 -7.09
CA ARG A 76 -5.90 -9.22 -6.76
C ARG A 76 -6.70 -8.81 -5.52
N MET A 77 -6.03 -8.34 -4.48
CA MET A 77 -6.70 -7.88 -3.26
C MET A 77 -7.66 -6.72 -3.55
N ILE A 78 -7.23 -5.74 -4.35
CA ILE A 78 -8.08 -4.62 -4.76
C ILE A 78 -9.32 -5.12 -5.51
N LYS A 79 -9.16 -6.08 -6.42
CA LYS A 79 -10.28 -6.69 -7.16
C LYS A 79 -11.24 -7.45 -6.25
N ASP A 80 -10.70 -8.21 -5.30
CA ASP A 80 -11.50 -8.97 -4.34
C ASP A 80 -12.31 -8.03 -3.43
N VAL A 81 -11.70 -6.96 -2.92
CA VAL A 81 -12.39 -5.91 -2.14
C VAL A 81 -13.45 -5.19 -2.98
N ALA A 82 -13.12 -4.78 -4.20
CA ALA A 82 -14.06 -4.12 -5.10
C ALA A 82 -15.24 -5.03 -5.48
N LYS A 83 -15.05 -6.35 -5.51
CA LYS A 83 -16.13 -7.31 -5.69
C LYS A 83 -17.04 -7.35 -4.47
N VAL A 84 -16.49 -7.49 -3.26
CA VAL A 84 -17.28 -7.51 -2.01
C VAL A 84 -18.12 -6.25 -1.86
N ILE A 85 -17.55 -5.07 -2.14
CA ILE A 85 -18.28 -3.81 -2.08
C ILE A 85 -19.47 -3.80 -3.06
N ARG A 86 -19.28 -4.30 -4.29
CA ARG A 86 -20.37 -4.38 -5.27
C ARG A 86 -21.45 -5.36 -4.83
N ASP A 87 -21.06 -6.56 -4.41
CA ASP A 87 -21.98 -7.59 -3.95
C ASP A 87 -22.81 -7.07 -2.75
N MET A 88 -22.23 -6.25 -1.86
CA MET A 88 -22.95 -5.61 -0.74
C MET A 88 -23.89 -4.47 -1.16
N ILE A 89 -23.60 -3.76 -2.25
CA ILE A 89 -24.45 -2.68 -2.76
C ILE A 89 -25.63 -3.26 -3.54
N ASP A 90 -25.44 -4.38 -4.24
CA ASP A 90 -26.49 -5.04 -5.03
C ASP A 90 -27.58 -5.69 -4.15
N ASP A 91 -27.30 -5.96 -2.86
CA ASP A 91 -28.26 -6.49 -1.87
C ASP A 91 -29.03 -5.40 -1.09
N VAL A 92 -28.82 -4.11 -1.40
CA VAL A 92 -29.52 -2.99 -0.76
C VAL A 92 -30.53 -2.40 -1.75
N ASP A 93 -31.82 -2.68 -1.52
CA ASP A 93 -32.94 -2.03 -2.22
C ASP A 93 -32.74 -0.51 -2.25
N GLU A 94 -32.48 0.04 -3.43
CA GLU A 94 -32.61 1.45 -3.84
C GLU A 94 -32.34 2.51 -2.74
N ILE A 95 -31.28 2.36 -1.92
CA ILE A 95 -30.85 3.45 -1.04
C ILE A 95 -29.98 4.41 -1.84
N ASP A 96 -30.67 5.45 -2.33
CA ASP A 96 -30.22 6.71 -2.92
C ASP A 96 -28.71 6.81 -3.23
N LEU A 97 -28.36 6.50 -4.49
CA LEU A 97 -27.04 6.69 -5.13
C LEU A 97 -26.44 8.10 -4.93
N LYS A 98 -27.18 9.06 -4.36
CA LYS A 98 -26.70 10.40 -4.01
C LYS A 98 -25.66 10.44 -2.89
N VAL A 99 -25.63 9.46 -1.99
CA VAL A 99 -24.64 9.45 -0.87
C VAL A 99 -23.25 8.99 -1.34
N LEU A 100 -23.16 8.07 -2.30
CA LEU A 100 -21.88 7.69 -2.91
C LEU A 100 -21.37 8.74 -3.90
N GLN A 101 -22.26 9.51 -4.52
CA GLN A 101 -21.88 10.64 -5.38
C GLN A 101 -21.35 11.86 -4.62
N SER A 102 -21.61 12.00 -3.33
CA SER A 102 -21.06 13.11 -2.53
C SER A 102 -19.61 12.86 -2.08
N TYR A 103 -19.18 11.60 -1.97
CA TYR A 103 -17.77 11.24 -1.74
C TYR A 103 -16.96 11.08 -3.04
N GLY A 104 -17.64 11.03 -4.20
CA GLY A 104 -17.07 10.82 -5.52
C GLY A 104 -16.92 12.08 -6.38
N GLN A 105 -17.11 13.30 -5.85
CA GLN A 105 -16.69 14.51 -6.55
C GLN A 105 -15.16 14.67 -6.45
N ALA A 106 -14.44 13.80 -7.15
CA ALA A 106 -13.26 14.26 -7.86
C ALA A 106 -13.76 15.27 -8.90
N GLU A 107 -13.38 16.53 -8.74
CA GLU A 107 -13.63 17.56 -9.74
C GLU A 107 -13.24 17.02 -11.13
N LYS A 108 -14.21 17.03 -12.05
CA LYS A 108 -13.95 16.84 -13.47
C LYS A 108 -13.06 17.99 -13.93
N ILE A 109 -11.76 17.75 -14.01
CA ILE A 109 -10.89 18.59 -14.83
C ILE A 109 -11.17 18.19 -16.27
N SER A 110 -11.99 19.02 -16.93
CA SER A 110 -12.26 19.00 -18.36
C SER A 110 -10.95 19.06 -19.15
N SER A 111 -10.88 18.25 -20.20
CA SER A 111 -9.72 18.05 -21.07
C SER A 111 -9.50 19.15 -22.13
N ASP A 112 -10.18 20.29 -22.03
CA ASP A 112 -10.04 21.41 -22.97
C ASP A 112 -9.62 22.69 -22.25
N THR A 113 -8.45 22.67 -21.61
CA THR A 113 -7.57 23.85 -21.45
C THR A 113 -6.17 23.29 -21.15
N ILE A 114 -5.30 23.27 -22.15
CA ILE A 114 -3.85 23.16 -21.90
C ILE A 114 -3.42 24.52 -21.34
N GLU A 115 -3.66 24.75 -20.05
CA GLU A 115 -2.77 25.61 -19.29
C GLU A 115 -1.53 24.75 -19.01
N GLU A 116 -0.41 25.14 -19.63
CA GLU A 116 0.91 24.73 -19.19
C GLU A 116 0.93 24.73 -17.66
N LYS A 117 1.00 23.54 -17.06
CA LYS A 117 1.53 23.43 -15.70
C LYS A 117 2.97 23.93 -15.79
N THR A 118 3.12 25.23 -15.57
CA THR A 118 4.38 25.83 -15.21
C THR A 118 5.04 24.89 -14.21
N PRO A 119 6.32 24.52 -14.41
CA PRO A 119 7.01 23.69 -13.46
C PRO A 119 6.80 24.35 -12.09
N ARG A 120 6.23 23.61 -11.13
CA ARG A 120 6.19 24.08 -9.74
C ARG A 120 7.64 24.43 -9.45
N LYS A 121 7.96 25.73 -9.44
CA LYS A 121 9.28 26.21 -9.02
C LYS A 121 9.47 25.55 -7.68
N SER A 122 10.37 24.58 -7.61
CA SER A 122 10.88 24.10 -6.35
C SER A 122 11.44 25.35 -5.70
N LYS A 123 10.67 25.98 -4.81
CA LYS A 123 11.24 26.99 -3.94
C LYS A 123 12.34 26.26 -3.20
N VAL A 124 13.58 26.60 -3.53
CA VAL A 124 14.73 26.21 -2.72
C VAL A 124 14.37 26.68 -1.32
N ILE A 125 14.31 25.74 -0.38
CA ILE A 125 13.98 26.03 1.02
C ILE A 125 14.91 27.15 1.47
N GLN A 126 14.34 28.31 1.80
CA GLN A 126 15.15 29.47 2.15
C GLN A 126 15.63 29.37 3.60
N GLU A 127 16.77 29.99 3.90
CA GLU A 127 17.34 29.93 5.24
C GLU A 127 16.43 30.58 6.30
N GLU A 128 15.64 31.58 5.89
CA GLU A 128 14.59 32.17 6.73
C GLU A 128 13.47 31.16 7.06
N GLU A 129 13.11 30.28 6.13
CA GLU A 129 12.11 29.23 6.37
C GLU A 129 12.63 28.19 7.36
N ILE A 130 13.92 27.84 7.29
CA ILE A 130 14.57 26.93 8.23
C ILE A 130 14.62 27.54 9.63
N ASN A 131 14.97 28.83 9.74
CA ASN A 131 15.06 29.51 11.03
C ASN A 131 13.68 29.70 11.67
N ARG A 132 12.66 29.98 10.86
CA ARG A 132 11.26 30.00 11.32
C ARG A 132 10.81 28.61 11.81
N PHE A 133 11.12 27.56 11.08
CA PHE A 133 10.78 26.20 11.50
C PHE A 133 11.45 25.82 12.82
N LYS A 134 12.72 26.20 13.02
CA LYS A 134 13.44 25.96 14.29
C LYS A 134 12.81 26.68 15.48
N SER A 135 12.30 27.90 15.30
CA SER A 135 11.64 28.62 16.39
C SER A 135 10.26 28.04 16.71
N GLU A 136 9.53 27.55 15.69
CA GLU A 136 8.24 26.86 15.86
C GLU A 136 8.40 25.47 16.52
N LEU A 137 9.49 24.73 16.25
CA LEU A 137 9.79 23.44 16.90
C LEU A 137 9.84 23.56 18.43
N ASN A 138 10.40 24.65 18.96
CA ASN A 138 10.49 24.87 20.41
C ASN A 138 9.12 25.17 21.07
N GLN A 139 8.08 25.41 20.27
CA GLN A 139 6.72 25.68 20.75
C GLN A 139 5.79 24.45 20.59
N ILE A 140 6.31 23.32 20.13
CA ILE A 140 5.51 22.08 19.97
C ILE A 140 5.02 21.57 21.33
N ASP A 141 5.81 21.75 22.39
CA ASP A 141 5.43 21.38 23.76
C ASP A 141 4.46 22.38 24.40
N ASP A 142 4.25 23.56 23.79
CA ASP A 142 3.19 24.48 24.20
C ASP A 142 1.84 23.99 23.68
N SER A 143 1.10 23.37 24.59
CA SER A 143 -0.28 22.91 24.38
C SER A 143 -1.20 23.96 23.73
N LYS A 144 -1.01 25.26 23.99
CA LYS A 144 -1.84 26.32 23.41
C LYS A 144 -1.44 26.59 21.96
N PHE A 145 -0.15 26.62 21.66
CA PHE A 145 0.36 26.77 20.30
C PHE A 145 -0.05 25.58 19.43
N PHE A 146 0.15 24.36 19.93
CA PHE A 146 -0.20 23.14 19.21
C PHE A 146 -1.69 23.09 18.85
N ARG A 147 -2.59 23.40 19.80
CA ARG A 147 -4.03 23.45 19.53
C ARG A 147 -4.43 24.54 18.55
N LYS A 148 -3.76 25.70 18.56
CA LYS A 148 -4.04 26.78 17.61
C LYS A 148 -3.61 26.42 16.19
N THR A 149 -2.47 25.74 16.05
CA THR A 149 -1.86 25.43 14.75
C THR A 149 -2.43 24.16 14.12
N PHE A 150 -2.78 23.14 14.94
CA PHE A 150 -3.20 21.82 14.46
C PHE A 150 -4.58 21.37 14.96
N GLY A 151 -5.20 22.11 15.88
CA GLY A 151 -6.41 21.68 16.60
C GLY A 151 -7.74 22.16 16.03
N GLN A 152 -7.79 22.69 14.79
CA GLN A 152 -9.07 22.92 14.11
C GLN A 152 -9.47 21.66 13.35
N GLN A 153 -10.29 20.83 14.00
CA GLN A 153 -11.28 19.95 13.38
C GLN A 153 -12.65 20.32 13.94
#